data_AF-G7VH56-F1
#
_entry.id   AF-G7VH56-F1
#
_cell.length_a   1.000
_cell.length_b   1.000
_cell.length_c   1.000
_cell.angle_alpha   90.00
_cell.angle_beta   90.00
_cell.angle_gamma   90.00
#
_symmetry.space_group_name_H-M   'P 1'
#
loop_
_entity.id
_entity.type
_entity.pdbx_description
1 polymer ?
#
loop_
_entity_poly.entity_id
_entity_poly.type
_entity_poly.pdbx_seq_one_letter_code
_entity_poly.pdbx_strand_id
1 'polypeptide(L)'
;MNRLERFRERVRLYREAGIALESLSLGCSVKVDLYNVLYPALQLLKEDMYKLNLVIAPREDAAVMPGEAAELRRYFLDVEEPRLDPAEVEKLAPTVAIVLAQLYMGKAASPETFAKYAARLYKALGSSRHRVWFGKGHSIISTKKGAEFFMVDFLKAEGSRGYVLANNDTIQVIDPSEDFDSPLQVAVAVNNALNDLFAKGAWRDLHIAPVYDAPSPYRKSLEARVTSYASSLGKLVEAPQPDMGYLLLGATAYASLDREPPLYYDKLGEGFVVLVTRPFGELAYFTTYVAVHTDEALMKRFEEEVMPLDQFEEEKRRVLEVMATPNLEVARVIYEFLPDLGERFDPEAHVAATIDVSGPGIFVFKEVAERAGVDVRLLDVPLMSPKVSKFAADNYIMPDATAGTNGAVAIFAHRKIADQLLDKLAKAPHARPTVIGYVEGKGEGKLIVPDRALQYISSRKLREKLGAAAVLGGLARVVGRRVRAVAYVEGEVQGVGFRPITRARAKALGLVGYAKNLPDGRVEVVAEGDEERVRKFVEELCRGFEKCRVTTSYQEPAGGYDDFYIP
;
A
#
# COMPACT_ATOMS: atom_id res chain seq x y z
N MET A 1 -2.26 27.55 25.51
CA MET A 1 -3.21 27.36 24.39
C MET A 1 -3.85 25.99 24.56
N ASN A 2 -5.17 25.92 24.67
CA ASN A 2 -5.87 24.64 24.76
C ASN A 2 -5.85 23.92 23.40
N ARG A 3 -6.18 22.61 23.36
CA ARG A 3 -6.10 21.78 22.14
C ARG A 3 -6.92 22.36 20.98
N LEU A 4 -8.11 22.87 21.26
CA LEU A 4 -9.03 23.44 20.28
C LEU A 4 -8.49 24.76 19.69
N GLU A 5 -7.86 25.60 20.51
CA GLU A 5 -7.19 26.82 20.05
C GLU A 5 -6.03 26.49 19.10
N ARG A 6 -5.20 25.48 19.42
CA ARG A 6 -4.13 24.98 18.52
C ARG A 6 -4.70 24.52 17.18
N PHE A 7 -5.74 23.70 17.20
CA PHE A 7 -6.37 23.21 15.98
C PHE A 7 -6.96 24.37 15.14
N ARG A 8 -7.64 25.34 15.77
CA ARG A 8 -8.18 26.52 15.08
C ARG A 8 -7.11 27.38 14.43
N GLU A 9 -5.96 27.54 15.07
CA GLU A 9 -4.81 28.23 14.48
C GLU A 9 -4.28 27.47 13.25
N ARG A 10 -4.13 26.15 13.35
CA ARG A 10 -3.74 25.30 12.21
C ARG A 10 -4.73 25.39 11.05
N VAL A 11 -6.02 25.35 11.33
CA VAL A 11 -7.07 25.54 10.31
C VAL A 11 -6.93 26.88 9.60
N ARG A 12 -6.67 27.96 10.33
CA ARG A 12 -6.43 29.28 9.72
C ARG A 12 -5.21 29.28 8.81
N LEU A 13 -4.09 28.73 9.30
CA LEU A 13 -2.84 28.61 8.55
C LEU A 13 -3.03 27.85 7.23
N TYR A 14 -3.65 26.66 7.28
CA TYR A 14 -3.88 25.86 6.07
C TYR A 14 -4.89 26.52 5.13
N ARG A 15 -5.89 27.23 5.64
CA ARG A 15 -6.84 28.01 4.84
C ARG A 15 -6.14 29.15 4.09
N GLU A 16 -5.19 29.84 4.72
CA GLU A 16 -4.37 30.87 4.05
C GLU A 16 -3.54 30.27 2.91
N ALA A 17 -3.15 29.01 3.01
CA ALA A 17 -2.50 28.26 1.94
C ALA A 17 -3.45 27.68 0.87
N GLY A 18 -4.75 27.96 0.96
CA GLY A 18 -5.77 27.45 0.03
C GLY A 18 -6.21 26.01 0.30
N ILE A 19 -5.94 25.48 1.49
CA ILE A 19 -6.37 24.14 1.91
C ILE A 19 -7.55 24.25 2.86
N ALA A 20 -8.70 23.70 2.46
CA ALA A 20 -9.88 23.62 3.31
C ALA A 20 -9.87 22.30 4.10
N LEU A 21 -9.21 22.29 5.27
CA LEU A 21 -9.14 21.09 6.12
C LEU A 21 -10.52 20.57 6.52
N GLU A 22 -11.52 21.45 6.60
CA GLU A 22 -12.89 21.08 6.94
C GLU A 22 -13.63 20.34 5.82
N SER A 23 -13.07 20.27 4.62
CA SER A 23 -13.62 19.48 3.51
C SER A 23 -13.37 17.97 3.65
N LEU A 24 -13.00 17.51 4.85
CA LEU A 24 -12.86 16.10 5.30
C LEU A 24 -11.85 15.24 4.54
N SER A 25 -11.08 15.81 3.60
CA SER A 25 -10.09 15.08 2.81
C SER A 25 -8.65 15.57 3.10
N LEU A 26 -7.80 14.67 3.61
CA LEU A 26 -6.36 14.85 3.77
C LEU A 26 -5.57 13.84 2.91
N GLY A 27 -4.33 14.18 2.55
CA GLY A 27 -3.40 13.29 1.85
C GLY A 27 -3.89 12.87 0.48
N CYS A 28 -3.97 11.56 0.23
CA CYS A 28 -4.45 11.03 -1.05
C CYS A 28 -5.96 11.25 -1.31
N SER A 29 -6.73 11.79 -0.35
CA SER A 29 -8.18 11.97 -0.52
C SER A 29 -8.58 13.30 -1.17
N VAL A 30 -7.64 14.23 -1.39
CA VAL A 30 -7.82 15.41 -2.27
C VAL A 30 -7.58 15.09 -3.75
N LYS A 31 -7.37 13.81 -4.09
CA LYS A 31 -7.31 13.31 -5.48
C LYS A 31 -8.71 13.33 -6.10
N VAL A 32 -8.77 13.42 -7.43
CA VAL A 32 -10.03 13.23 -8.17
C VAL A 32 -10.57 11.83 -7.90
N ASP A 33 -11.86 11.72 -7.58
CA ASP A 33 -12.50 10.44 -7.26
C ASP A 33 -12.35 9.48 -8.45
N LEU A 34 -11.61 8.38 -8.21
CA LEU A 34 -11.27 7.39 -9.23
C LEU A 34 -12.52 6.77 -9.85
N TYR A 35 -13.52 6.44 -9.03
CA TYR A 35 -14.67 5.64 -9.44
C TYR A 35 -15.87 6.45 -9.90
N ASN A 36 -16.00 7.68 -9.42
CA ASN A 36 -17.13 8.54 -9.73
C ASN A 36 -16.78 9.59 -10.79
N VAL A 37 -15.51 9.94 -10.95
CA VAL A 37 -15.08 10.99 -11.89
C VAL A 37 -14.06 10.46 -12.90
N LEU A 38 -12.89 9.98 -12.45
CA LEU A 38 -11.77 9.68 -13.36
C LEU A 38 -12.07 8.53 -14.33
N TYR A 39 -12.43 7.33 -13.85
CA TYR A 39 -12.66 6.19 -14.76
C TYR A 39 -13.83 6.44 -15.72
N PRO A 40 -14.98 7.00 -15.28
CA PRO A 40 -16.02 7.41 -16.21
C PRO A 40 -15.53 8.45 -17.23
N ALA A 41 -14.72 9.43 -16.82
CA ALA A 41 -14.15 10.42 -17.74
C ALA A 41 -13.22 9.80 -18.80
N LEU A 42 -12.37 8.85 -18.41
CA LEU A 42 -11.50 8.16 -19.35
C LEU A 42 -12.28 7.33 -20.38
N GLN A 43 -13.42 6.75 -19.99
CA GLN A 43 -14.31 6.07 -20.94
C GLN A 43 -14.92 7.04 -21.96
N LEU A 44 -15.31 8.25 -21.52
CA LEU A 44 -15.82 9.30 -22.42
C LEU A 44 -14.78 9.74 -23.47
N LEU A 45 -13.49 9.70 -23.11
CA LEU A 45 -12.40 10.14 -23.99
C LEU A 45 -11.90 9.08 -24.96
N LYS A 46 -12.24 7.81 -24.73
CA LYS A 46 -11.62 6.66 -25.38
C LYS A 46 -11.61 6.77 -26.92
N GLU A 47 -12.75 7.10 -27.53
CA GLU A 47 -12.89 7.22 -28.99
C GLU A 47 -12.11 8.40 -29.58
N ASP A 48 -12.08 9.53 -28.90
CA ASP A 48 -11.37 10.72 -29.38
C ASP A 48 -9.86 10.59 -29.21
N MET A 49 -9.40 9.85 -28.20
CA MET A 49 -7.98 9.60 -27.98
C MET A 49 -7.33 8.74 -29.06
N TYR A 50 -8.07 7.79 -29.67
CA TYR A 50 -7.54 7.00 -30.78
C TYR A 50 -7.19 7.83 -32.03
N LYS A 51 -7.75 9.04 -32.15
CA LYS A 51 -7.47 9.96 -33.27
C LYS A 51 -6.22 10.81 -33.02
N LEU A 52 -5.70 10.84 -31.80
CA LEU A 52 -4.53 11.63 -31.43
C LEU A 52 -3.23 10.85 -31.66
N ASN A 53 -2.15 11.57 -31.95
CA ASN A 53 -0.81 10.98 -32.06
C ASN A 53 -0.19 10.73 -30.67
N LEU A 54 -0.88 9.94 -29.85
CA LEU A 54 -0.53 9.62 -28.46
C LEU A 54 -0.65 8.10 -28.22
N VAL A 55 0.12 7.57 -27.28
CA VAL A 55 -0.07 6.22 -26.74
C VAL A 55 -0.45 6.34 -25.27
N ILE A 56 -1.53 5.70 -24.83
CA ILE A 56 -1.81 5.57 -23.39
C ILE A 56 -1.14 4.27 -22.94
N ALA A 57 -0.18 4.39 -22.01
CA ALA A 57 0.49 3.22 -21.47
C ALA A 57 -0.49 2.34 -20.65
N PRO A 58 -0.20 1.04 -20.48
CA PRO A 58 -0.91 0.21 -19.52
C PRO A 58 -0.89 0.83 -18.13
N ARG A 59 -1.96 0.62 -17.36
CA ARG A 59 -2.06 1.18 -16.01
C ARG A 59 -1.11 0.45 -15.07
N GLU A 60 -0.03 1.14 -14.72
CA GLU A 60 0.99 0.74 -13.76
C GLU A 60 1.18 1.84 -12.71
N ASP A 61 1.63 1.45 -11.52
CA ASP A 61 1.96 2.42 -10.46
C ASP A 61 3.22 3.24 -10.82
N ALA A 62 4.06 2.74 -11.72
CA ALA A 62 5.19 3.48 -12.28
C ALA A 62 5.28 3.25 -13.78
N ALA A 63 5.67 4.29 -14.53
CA ALA A 63 6.02 4.13 -15.93
C ALA A 63 7.31 3.31 -16.03
N VAL A 64 7.26 2.18 -16.73
CA VAL A 64 8.42 1.30 -16.97
C VAL A 64 8.83 1.40 -18.42
N MET A 65 10.06 1.82 -18.68
CA MET A 65 10.58 2.02 -20.03
C MET A 65 11.95 1.33 -20.17
N PRO A 66 12.26 0.69 -21.30
CA PRO A 66 13.60 0.17 -21.56
C PRO A 66 14.63 1.30 -21.50
N GLY A 67 15.76 1.06 -20.84
CA GLY A 67 16.85 2.03 -20.71
C GLY A 67 17.62 1.89 -19.40
N GLU A 68 18.77 2.55 -19.33
CA GLU A 68 19.65 2.55 -18.15
C GLU A 68 19.66 3.91 -17.45
N ALA A 69 19.35 4.98 -18.17
CA ALA A 69 19.33 6.35 -17.68
C ALA A 69 18.18 7.13 -18.31
N ALA A 70 17.82 8.26 -17.72
CA ALA A 70 16.85 9.18 -18.33
C ALA A 70 17.17 10.65 -18.06
N GLU A 71 16.84 11.50 -19.03
CA GLU A 71 16.78 12.96 -18.86
C GLU A 71 15.33 13.40 -18.67
N LEU A 72 15.10 14.26 -17.67
CA LEU A 72 13.78 14.84 -17.38
C LEU A 72 13.71 16.30 -17.84
N ARG A 73 12.62 16.66 -18.51
CA ARG A 73 12.24 18.05 -18.83
C ARG A 73 10.80 18.32 -18.40
N ARG A 74 10.62 19.32 -17.53
CA ARG A 74 9.33 19.69 -16.96
C ARG A 74 8.75 20.94 -17.60
N TYR A 75 7.46 20.89 -17.90
CA TYR A 75 6.67 21.98 -18.42
C TYR A 75 5.42 22.21 -17.56
N PHE A 76 5.02 23.47 -17.40
CA PHE A 76 3.71 23.82 -16.84
C PHE A 76 2.86 24.44 -17.95
N LEU A 77 1.64 23.93 -18.10
CA LEU A 77 0.68 24.33 -19.11
C LEU A 77 -0.57 24.89 -18.45
N ASP A 78 -1.15 25.91 -19.09
CA ASP A 78 -2.45 26.45 -18.71
C ASP A 78 -3.56 25.41 -18.94
N VAL A 79 -4.53 25.35 -18.02
CA VAL A 79 -5.63 24.37 -18.06
C VAL A 79 -6.69 24.72 -19.09
N GLU A 80 -6.89 26.02 -19.37
CA GLU A 80 -7.85 26.46 -20.37
C GLU A 80 -7.33 26.26 -21.79
N GLU A 81 -6.06 26.60 -22.00
CA GLU A 81 -5.40 26.51 -23.29
C GLU A 81 -3.98 25.92 -23.17
N PRO A 82 -3.85 24.59 -22.98
CA PRO A 82 -2.54 23.96 -22.89
C PRO A 82 -1.81 24.04 -24.23
N ARG A 83 -0.64 24.68 -24.24
CA ARG A 83 0.20 24.85 -25.42
C ARG A 83 1.58 24.24 -25.20
N LEU A 84 1.97 23.33 -26.09
CA LEU A 84 3.31 22.78 -26.21
C LEU A 84 3.81 23.11 -27.60
N ASP A 85 5.07 23.54 -27.73
CA ASP A 85 5.70 23.73 -29.04
C ASP A 85 5.98 22.35 -29.66
N PRO A 86 5.34 21.99 -30.78
CA PRO A 86 5.58 20.70 -31.44
C PRO A 86 7.05 20.49 -31.81
N ALA A 87 7.77 21.54 -32.19
CA ALA A 87 9.18 21.45 -32.56
C ALA A 87 10.06 21.12 -31.36
N GLU A 88 9.69 21.59 -30.16
CA GLU A 88 10.38 21.28 -28.93
C GLU A 88 10.17 19.82 -28.51
N VAL A 89 8.93 19.32 -28.60
CA VAL A 89 8.61 17.90 -28.34
C VAL A 89 9.34 16.98 -29.32
N GLU A 90 9.38 17.34 -30.61
CA GLU A 90 10.12 16.59 -31.64
C GLU A 90 11.63 16.60 -31.40
N LYS A 91 12.19 17.72 -30.96
CA LYS A 91 13.61 17.83 -30.62
C LYS A 91 13.97 17.01 -29.38
N LEU A 92 13.12 17.06 -28.35
CA LEU A 92 13.31 16.28 -27.13
C LEU A 92 13.18 14.79 -27.41
N ALA A 93 12.26 14.41 -28.30
CA ALA A 93 11.90 13.03 -28.63
C ALA A 93 11.67 12.18 -27.37
N PRO A 94 10.76 12.58 -26.47
CA PRO A 94 10.61 11.92 -25.18
C PRO A 94 10.05 10.50 -25.33
N THR A 95 10.53 9.60 -24.48
CA THR A 95 10.01 8.23 -24.40
C THR A 95 8.64 8.23 -23.76
N VAL A 96 8.47 8.97 -22.65
CA VAL A 96 7.23 9.00 -21.87
C VAL A 96 6.94 10.40 -21.32
N ALA A 97 5.67 10.71 -21.14
CA ALA A 97 5.16 11.85 -20.41
C ALA A 97 4.49 11.37 -19.12
N ILE A 98 4.89 11.96 -18.00
CA ILE A 98 4.23 11.83 -16.70
C ILE A 98 3.53 13.14 -16.40
N VAL A 99 2.27 13.08 -16.00
CA VAL A 99 1.42 14.25 -15.84
C VAL A 99 0.94 14.40 -14.42
N LEU A 100 0.95 15.64 -13.92
CA LEU A 100 0.20 16.08 -12.75
C LEU A 100 -0.81 17.14 -13.17
N ALA A 101 -2.09 16.88 -12.95
CA ALA A 101 -3.17 17.83 -13.16
C ALA A 101 -3.65 18.40 -11.82
N GLN A 102 -3.33 19.66 -11.54
CA GLN A 102 -3.95 20.39 -10.42
C GLN A 102 -5.13 21.19 -10.96
N LEU A 103 -6.35 20.80 -10.59
CA LEU A 103 -7.59 21.39 -11.12
C LEU A 103 -8.39 22.03 -9.99
N TYR A 104 -8.95 23.21 -10.25
CA TYR A 104 -9.93 23.79 -9.34
C TYR A 104 -11.14 22.86 -9.18
N MET A 105 -11.69 22.71 -7.97
CA MET A 105 -12.78 21.77 -7.65
C MET A 105 -13.95 21.78 -8.65
N GLY A 106 -14.35 22.95 -9.15
CA GLY A 106 -15.44 23.06 -10.14
C GLY A 106 -15.13 22.37 -11.48
N LYS A 107 -13.86 22.22 -11.83
CA LYS A 107 -13.38 21.57 -13.07
C LYS A 107 -13.20 20.06 -12.93
N ALA A 108 -13.24 19.54 -11.71
CA ALA A 108 -13.17 18.11 -11.40
C ALA A 108 -14.46 17.57 -10.76
N ALA A 109 -15.54 18.35 -10.79
CA ALA A 109 -16.80 18.03 -10.11
C ALA A 109 -17.61 16.91 -10.78
N SER A 110 -17.40 16.65 -12.09
CA SER A 110 -18.11 15.61 -12.84
C SER A 110 -17.20 14.93 -13.87
N PRO A 111 -17.50 13.68 -14.28
CA PRO A 111 -16.81 12.99 -15.36
C PRO A 111 -16.67 13.82 -16.64
N GLU A 112 -17.75 14.47 -17.07
CA GLU A 112 -17.82 15.21 -18.33
C GLU A 112 -16.93 16.45 -18.26
N THR A 113 -16.96 17.15 -17.13
CA THR A 113 -16.15 18.34 -16.91
C THR A 113 -14.68 17.97 -16.86
N PHE A 114 -14.31 16.91 -16.12
CA PHE A 114 -12.93 16.43 -16.07
C PHE A 114 -12.44 15.96 -17.44
N ALA A 115 -13.25 15.17 -18.16
CA ALA A 115 -12.94 14.68 -19.50
C ALA A 115 -12.63 15.84 -20.45
N LYS A 116 -13.44 16.91 -20.43
CA LYS A 116 -13.22 18.11 -21.24
C LYS A 116 -11.82 18.71 -21.05
N TYR A 117 -11.34 18.85 -19.81
CA TYR A 117 -10.02 19.42 -19.54
C TYR A 117 -8.89 18.43 -19.87
N ALA A 118 -9.05 17.15 -19.55
CA ALA A 118 -8.09 16.11 -19.93
C ALA A 118 -7.93 16.00 -21.46
N ALA A 119 -9.02 16.13 -22.23
CA ALA A 119 -8.97 16.15 -23.71
C ALA A 119 -8.10 17.28 -24.26
N ARG A 120 -8.14 18.47 -23.63
CA ARG A 120 -7.30 19.61 -24.03
C ARG A 120 -5.83 19.29 -23.85
N LEU A 121 -5.46 18.73 -22.70
CA LEU A 121 -4.09 18.28 -22.45
C LEU A 121 -3.66 17.22 -23.47
N TYR A 122 -4.48 16.19 -23.70
CA TYR A 122 -4.16 15.13 -24.65
C TYR A 122 -3.98 15.65 -26.07
N LYS A 123 -4.79 16.62 -26.49
CA LYS A 123 -4.61 17.30 -27.78
C LYS A 123 -3.28 18.06 -27.84
N ALA A 124 -2.86 18.71 -26.76
CA ALA A 124 -1.57 19.39 -26.69
C ALA A 124 -0.39 18.39 -26.78
N LEU A 125 -0.46 17.29 -26.04
CA LEU A 125 0.56 16.22 -26.07
C LEU A 125 0.63 15.52 -27.44
N GLY A 126 -0.51 15.30 -28.09
CA GLY A 126 -0.60 14.69 -29.41
C GLY A 126 -0.41 15.64 -30.60
N SER A 127 0.04 16.88 -30.35
CA SER A 127 0.18 17.89 -31.40
C SER A 127 1.45 17.75 -32.27
N SER A 128 2.46 17.02 -31.78
CA SER A 128 3.73 16.81 -32.47
C SER A 128 3.72 15.57 -33.37
N ARG A 129 4.64 15.50 -34.34
CA ARG A 129 4.83 14.29 -35.16
C ARG A 129 5.44 13.15 -34.35
N HIS A 130 6.23 13.47 -33.33
CA HIS A 130 6.75 12.48 -32.39
C HIS A 130 5.62 11.92 -31.54
N ARG A 131 5.53 10.60 -31.46
CA ARG A 131 4.46 9.93 -30.73
C ARG A 131 4.86 9.80 -29.26
N VAL A 132 4.21 10.57 -28.40
CA VAL A 132 4.43 10.56 -26.95
C VAL A 132 3.68 9.40 -26.31
N TRP A 133 4.31 8.72 -25.35
CA TRP A 133 3.62 7.76 -24.48
C TRP A 133 3.19 8.44 -23.20
N PHE A 134 1.90 8.49 -22.93
CA PHE A 134 1.37 8.92 -21.64
C PHE A 134 1.55 7.78 -20.63
N GLY A 135 2.54 7.90 -19.75
CA GLY A 135 2.94 6.84 -18.83
C GLY A 135 2.07 6.78 -17.58
N LYS A 136 1.98 7.91 -16.87
CA LYS A 136 1.20 8.03 -15.64
C LYS A 136 0.57 9.41 -15.53
N GLY A 137 -0.64 9.46 -14.99
CA GLY A 137 -1.36 10.68 -14.67
C GLY A 137 -1.70 10.71 -13.19
N HIS A 138 -1.37 11.82 -12.55
CA HIS A 138 -1.75 12.13 -11.19
C HIS A 138 -2.65 13.37 -11.19
N SER A 139 -3.62 13.44 -10.27
CA SER A 139 -4.58 14.55 -10.24
C SER A 139 -4.89 15.00 -8.84
N ILE A 140 -4.91 16.31 -8.64
CA ILE A 140 -5.14 16.98 -7.35
C ILE A 140 -6.21 18.06 -7.52
N ILE A 141 -7.11 18.14 -6.54
CA ILE A 141 -8.13 19.18 -6.50
C ILE A 141 -7.62 20.38 -5.70
N SER A 142 -7.67 21.57 -6.28
CA SER A 142 -7.42 22.83 -5.57
C SER A 142 -8.71 23.52 -5.17
N THR A 143 -8.71 24.18 -4.02
CA THR A 143 -9.82 25.03 -3.57
C THR A 143 -9.65 26.50 -3.96
N LYS A 144 -8.46 26.87 -4.43
CA LYS A 144 -8.09 28.23 -4.83
C LYS A 144 -8.17 28.37 -6.35
N LYS A 145 -9.08 29.21 -6.83
CA LYS A 145 -9.17 29.55 -8.26
C LYS A 145 -7.85 30.21 -8.72
N GLY A 146 -7.37 29.82 -9.90
CA GLY A 146 -6.10 30.31 -10.46
C GLY A 146 -4.87 29.56 -9.97
N ALA A 147 -5.00 28.62 -9.04
CA ALA A 147 -3.92 27.68 -8.68
C ALA A 147 -4.10 26.36 -9.44
N GLU A 148 -4.24 26.42 -10.75
CA GLU A 148 -4.52 25.26 -11.59
C GLU A 148 -3.53 25.21 -12.74
N PHE A 149 -3.05 24.01 -13.06
CA PHE A 149 -2.06 23.78 -14.10
C PHE A 149 -2.06 22.32 -14.53
N PHE A 150 -1.55 22.06 -15.72
CA PHE A 150 -1.00 20.76 -16.09
C PHE A 150 0.52 20.81 -16.00
N MET A 151 1.11 19.96 -15.19
CA MET A 151 2.55 19.71 -15.19
C MET A 151 2.81 18.49 -16.06
N VAL A 152 3.75 18.61 -16.99
CA VAL A 152 4.17 17.54 -17.88
C VAL A 152 5.66 17.34 -17.72
N ASP A 153 6.03 16.18 -17.20
CA ASP A 153 7.41 15.72 -17.13
C ASP A 153 7.66 14.75 -18.28
N PHE A 154 8.41 15.23 -19.26
CA PHE A 154 8.92 14.41 -20.33
C PHE A 154 10.19 13.72 -19.88
N LEU A 155 10.21 12.39 -19.95
CA LEU A 155 11.41 11.60 -19.75
C LEU A 155 11.87 10.99 -21.07
N LYS A 156 13.16 11.15 -21.36
CA LYS A 156 13.84 10.49 -22.46
C LYS A 156 14.77 9.44 -21.89
N ALA A 157 14.39 8.17 -22.05
CA ALA A 157 15.23 7.05 -21.65
C ALA A 157 16.38 6.83 -22.66
N GLU A 158 17.55 6.51 -22.14
CA GLU A 158 18.77 6.24 -22.90
C GLU A 158 19.29 4.83 -22.59
N GLY A 159 19.96 4.23 -23.58
CA GLY A 159 20.41 2.84 -23.50
C GLY A 159 19.32 1.84 -23.88
N SER A 160 19.69 0.56 -23.92
CA SER A 160 18.80 -0.52 -24.36
C SER A 160 18.84 -1.76 -23.47
N ARG A 161 19.55 -1.68 -22.34
CA ARG A 161 19.68 -2.79 -21.38
C ARG A 161 18.96 -2.37 -20.10
N GLY A 162 18.18 -3.25 -19.49
CA GLY A 162 17.44 -2.91 -18.27
C GLY A 162 16.30 -1.91 -18.49
N TYR A 163 15.86 -1.31 -17.39
CA TYR A 163 14.68 -0.45 -17.34
C TYR A 163 14.93 0.83 -16.55
N VAL A 164 14.29 1.92 -16.98
CA VAL A 164 14.05 3.09 -16.14
C VAL A 164 12.60 3.06 -15.68
N LEU A 165 12.41 3.19 -14.37
CA LEU A 165 11.10 3.36 -13.77
C LEU A 165 10.93 4.80 -13.36
N ALA A 166 9.76 5.38 -13.64
CA ALA A 166 9.49 6.78 -13.34
C ALA A 166 8.08 6.97 -12.81
N ASN A 167 7.94 7.85 -11.82
CA ASN A 167 6.68 8.15 -11.17
C ASN A 167 6.58 9.62 -10.79
N ASN A 168 5.37 10.16 -10.78
CA ASN A 168 5.04 11.39 -10.06
C ASN A 168 3.94 11.08 -9.05
N ASP A 169 4.16 11.48 -7.81
CA ASP A 169 3.08 11.61 -6.84
C ASP A 169 3.29 12.88 -6.03
N THR A 170 2.20 13.59 -5.80
CA THR A 170 2.17 14.85 -5.07
C THR A 170 0.94 14.89 -4.19
N ILE A 171 1.05 15.61 -3.09
CA ILE A 171 0.02 15.74 -2.07
C ILE A 171 0.01 17.17 -1.55
N GLN A 172 -1.03 17.54 -0.79
CA GLN A 172 -1.15 18.88 -0.23
C GLN A 172 -0.79 18.89 1.25
N VAL A 173 -1.56 18.18 2.07
CA VAL A 173 -1.39 18.07 3.52
C VAL A 173 -1.57 16.62 3.93
N ILE A 174 -0.72 16.12 4.82
CA ILE A 174 -0.89 14.80 5.44
C ILE A 174 -1.42 14.97 6.84
N ASP A 175 -0.67 15.73 7.64
CA ASP A 175 -0.97 15.97 9.04
C ASP A 175 -1.14 17.47 9.28
N PRO A 176 -2.36 17.95 9.53
CA PRO A 176 -2.62 19.36 9.73
C PRO A 176 -2.07 19.91 11.05
N SER A 177 -1.56 19.06 11.96
CA SER A 177 -0.85 19.55 13.15
C SER A 177 0.58 20.02 12.84
N GLU A 178 1.11 19.64 11.68
CA GLU A 178 2.47 19.96 11.24
C GLU A 178 2.52 21.30 10.48
N ASP A 179 3.68 21.96 10.53
CA ASP A 179 4.02 23.07 9.65
C ASP A 179 4.24 22.58 8.21
N PHE A 180 4.08 23.47 7.22
CA PHE A 180 4.22 23.12 5.80
C PHE A 180 5.59 22.52 5.47
N ASP A 181 6.64 23.01 6.14
CA ASP A 181 8.03 22.62 5.96
C ASP A 181 8.51 21.62 7.02
N SER A 182 7.56 20.98 7.74
CA SER A 182 7.86 19.91 8.68
C SER A 182 8.68 18.81 8.02
N PRO A 183 9.80 18.37 8.63
CA PRO A 183 10.62 17.29 8.10
C PRO A 183 9.83 16.00 7.84
N LEU A 184 8.87 15.67 8.72
CA LEU A 184 8.06 14.47 8.56
C LEU A 184 7.11 14.59 7.37
N GLN A 185 6.42 15.72 7.22
CA GLN A 185 5.48 15.94 6.12
C GLN A 185 6.19 15.93 4.76
N VAL A 186 7.32 16.63 4.67
CA VAL A 186 8.20 16.62 3.49
C VAL A 186 8.68 15.21 3.17
N ALA A 187 9.10 14.46 4.20
CA ALA A 187 9.59 13.10 4.02
C ALA A 187 8.53 12.15 3.47
N VAL A 188 7.32 12.16 4.04
CA VAL A 188 6.21 11.36 3.51
C VAL A 188 5.90 11.72 2.06
N ALA A 189 5.85 13.02 1.72
CA ALA A 189 5.51 13.46 0.38
C ALA A 189 6.50 12.98 -0.68
N VAL A 190 7.80 13.12 -0.42
CA VAL A 190 8.86 12.64 -1.32
C VAL A 190 8.90 11.12 -1.37
N ASN A 191 8.77 10.44 -0.24
CA ASN A 191 8.76 8.97 -0.20
C ASN A 191 7.57 8.38 -0.92
N ASN A 192 6.40 9.03 -0.87
CA ASN A 192 5.22 8.56 -1.58
C ASN A 192 5.46 8.49 -3.10
N ALA A 193 6.19 9.47 -3.67
CA ALA A 193 6.59 9.40 -5.08
C ALA A 193 7.62 8.30 -5.37
N LEU A 194 8.52 8.01 -4.42
CA LEU A 194 9.51 6.94 -4.54
C LEU A 194 8.93 5.54 -4.33
N ASN A 195 7.85 5.43 -3.57
CA ASN A 195 7.31 4.15 -3.13
C ASN A 195 6.87 3.28 -4.31
N ASP A 196 6.34 3.87 -5.37
CA ASP A 196 5.95 3.15 -6.59
C ASP A 196 7.17 2.54 -7.30
N LEU A 197 8.34 3.20 -7.23
CA LEU A 197 9.60 2.65 -7.75
C LEU A 197 10.11 1.52 -6.84
N PHE A 198 10.07 1.75 -5.52
CA PHE A 198 10.48 0.79 -4.51
C PHE A 198 9.64 -0.48 -4.52
N ALA A 199 8.34 -0.37 -4.77
CA ALA A 199 7.45 -1.52 -4.93
C ALA A 199 7.93 -2.43 -6.05
N LYS A 200 8.53 -1.89 -7.11
CA LYS A 200 9.08 -2.66 -8.24
C LYS A 200 10.55 -3.08 -8.06
N GLY A 201 11.15 -2.83 -6.89
CA GLY A 201 12.55 -3.15 -6.59
C GLY A 201 13.57 -2.15 -7.15
N ALA A 202 13.15 -1.02 -7.69
CA ALA A 202 14.05 0.00 -8.23
C ALA A 202 14.51 0.95 -7.11
N TRP A 203 15.71 0.71 -6.58
CA TRP A 203 16.28 1.47 -5.45
C TRP A 203 17.63 2.12 -5.75
N ARG A 204 18.26 1.79 -6.89
CA ARG A 204 19.56 2.32 -7.31
C ARG A 204 19.38 3.50 -8.26
N ASP A 205 20.39 4.36 -8.30
CA ASP A 205 20.45 5.53 -9.18
C ASP A 205 19.19 6.40 -9.13
N LEU A 206 18.70 6.63 -7.91
CA LEU A 206 17.52 7.45 -7.68
C LEU A 206 17.78 8.88 -8.13
N HIS A 207 16.91 9.38 -8.99
CA HIS A 207 16.85 10.77 -9.41
C HIS A 207 15.52 11.36 -8.98
N ILE A 208 15.56 12.53 -8.37
CA ILE A 208 14.38 13.14 -7.75
C ILE A 208 14.30 14.59 -8.22
N ALA A 209 13.21 14.91 -8.93
CA ALA A 209 12.81 16.25 -9.31
C ALA A 209 11.66 16.71 -8.40
N PRO A 210 11.96 17.42 -7.29
CA PRO A 210 10.93 17.89 -6.38
C PRO A 210 9.81 18.65 -7.07
N VAL A 211 8.60 18.51 -6.54
CA VAL A 211 7.44 19.32 -6.90
C VAL A 211 6.92 19.94 -5.62
N TYR A 212 7.10 21.24 -5.47
CA TYR A 212 6.65 21.95 -4.29
C TYR A 212 6.10 23.34 -4.63
N ASP A 213 5.14 23.77 -3.82
CA ASP A 213 4.65 25.14 -3.83
C ASP A 213 4.08 25.48 -2.46
N ALA A 214 4.10 26.77 -2.13
CA ALA A 214 3.60 27.29 -0.88
C ALA A 214 3.40 28.81 -0.98
N PRO A 215 2.57 29.42 -0.11
CA PRO A 215 2.49 30.86 0.00
C PRO A 215 3.87 31.50 0.25
N SER A 216 4.08 32.72 -0.27
CA SER A 216 5.39 33.39 -0.31
C SER A 216 6.18 33.41 1.01
N PRO A 217 5.57 33.58 2.20
CA PRO A 217 6.32 33.56 3.46
C PRO A 217 7.01 32.21 3.77
N TYR A 218 6.45 31.10 3.28
CA TYR A 218 6.88 29.75 3.62
C TYR A 218 7.68 29.07 2.50
N ARG A 219 7.60 29.60 1.27
CA ARG A 219 8.18 28.94 0.10
C ARG A 219 9.68 28.66 0.22
N LYS A 220 10.48 29.62 0.70
CA LYS A 220 11.94 29.45 0.83
C LYS A 220 12.31 28.38 1.85
N SER A 221 11.60 28.32 2.98
CA SER A 221 11.90 27.31 4.00
C SER A 221 11.50 25.92 3.51
N LEU A 222 10.35 25.83 2.84
CA LEU A 222 9.89 24.59 2.23
C LEU A 222 10.84 24.09 1.14
N GLU A 223 11.27 24.96 0.23
CA GLU A 223 12.26 24.65 -0.80
C GLU A 223 13.54 24.06 -0.21
N ALA A 224 14.10 24.70 0.82
CA ALA A 224 15.31 24.23 1.48
C ALA A 224 15.11 22.84 2.10
N ARG A 225 13.94 22.60 2.73
CA ARG A 225 13.61 21.31 3.37
C ARG A 225 13.43 20.19 2.34
N VAL A 226 12.61 20.42 1.31
CA VAL A 226 12.34 19.43 0.28
C VAL A 226 13.62 19.08 -0.48
N THR A 227 14.41 20.08 -0.86
CA THR A 227 15.69 19.88 -1.54
C THR A 227 16.69 19.13 -0.68
N SER A 228 16.79 19.48 0.60
CA SER A 228 17.68 18.78 1.54
C SER A 228 17.26 17.33 1.75
N TYR A 229 15.95 17.04 1.81
CA TYR A 229 15.48 15.67 1.98
C TYR A 229 15.69 14.84 0.71
N ALA A 230 15.30 15.37 -0.46
CA ALA A 230 15.49 14.70 -1.74
C ALA A 230 16.96 14.38 -2.02
N SER A 231 17.88 15.32 -1.77
CA SER A 231 19.33 15.10 -1.94
C SER A 231 19.92 14.08 -0.97
N SER A 232 19.26 13.83 0.17
CA SER A 232 19.68 12.76 1.11
C SER A 232 19.33 11.35 0.62
N LEU A 233 18.39 11.22 -0.32
CA LEU A 233 17.91 9.94 -0.85
C LEU A 233 18.51 9.61 -2.23
N GLY A 234 18.71 10.62 -3.07
CA GLY A 234 19.15 10.44 -4.45
C GLY A 234 19.71 11.71 -5.08
N LYS A 235 20.01 11.62 -6.38
CA LYS A 235 20.46 12.75 -7.19
C LYS A 235 19.31 13.74 -7.38
N LEU A 236 19.56 15.00 -7.03
CA LEU A 236 18.61 16.07 -7.28
C LEU A 236 18.57 16.42 -8.77
N VAL A 237 17.36 16.54 -9.32
CA VAL A 237 17.11 16.99 -10.68
C VAL A 237 16.45 18.36 -10.62
N GLU A 238 17.11 19.37 -11.15
CA GLU A 238 16.57 20.72 -11.22
C GLU A 238 15.44 20.79 -12.26
N ALA A 239 14.28 21.28 -11.83
CA ALA A 239 13.11 21.44 -12.68
C ALA A 239 12.30 22.67 -12.23
N PRO A 240 11.61 23.36 -13.16
CA PRO A 240 10.69 24.43 -12.82
C PRO A 240 9.66 24.03 -11.75
N GLN A 241 9.14 25.01 -11.02
CA GLN A 241 8.10 24.86 -9.99
C GLN A 241 6.84 25.65 -10.40
N PRO A 242 5.63 25.28 -9.94
CA PRO A 242 4.38 25.83 -10.46
C PRO A 242 4.13 27.31 -10.11
N ASP A 243 4.71 27.81 -9.02
CA ASP A 243 4.62 29.22 -8.60
C ASP A 243 3.18 29.79 -8.43
N MET A 244 2.25 28.97 -7.92
CA MET A 244 0.84 29.35 -7.77
C MET A 244 0.49 29.86 -6.37
N GLY A 245 1.44 29.77 -5.42
CA GLY A 245 1.24 30.12 -4.03
C GLY A 245 0.15 29.25 -3.41
N TYR A 246 0.17 27.96 -3.72
CA TYR A 246 -0.77 26.94 -3.24
C TYR A 246 0.02 25.78 -2.68
N LEU A 247 -0.37 25.23 -1.53
CA LEU A 247 0.44 24.17 -0.90
C LEU A 247 0.46 22.90 -1.78
N LEU A 248 1.66 22.48 -2.15
CA LEU A 248 1.91 21.26 -2.90
C LEU A 248 3.26 20.69 -2.47
N LEU A 249 3.33 19.37 -2.32
CA LEU A 249 4.51 18.64 -1.85
C LEU A 249 4.61 17.30 -2.56
N GLY A 250 5.80 16.93 -3.00
CA GLY A 250 6.07 15.62 -3.59
C GLY A 250 7.23 15.68 -4.57
N ALA A 251 7.25 14.77 -5.52
CA ALA A 251 8.29 14.72 -6.53
C ALA A 251 7.84 13.96 -7.77
N THR A 252 8.54 14.23 -8.86
CA THR A 252 8.76 13.19 -9.88
C THR A 252 10.07 12.50 -9.55
N ALA A 253 10.05 11.18 -9.46
CA ALA A 253 11.22 10.37 -9.21
C ALA A 253 11.40 9.34 -10.32
N TYR A 254 12.66 9.02 -10.62
CA TYR A 254 12.99 7.92 -11.52
C TYR A 254 14.26 7.19 -11.08
N ALA A 255 14.36 5.92 -11.47
CA ALA A 255 15.42 5.00 -11.04
C ALA A 255 15.72 3.97 -12.13
N SER A 256 16.96 3.49 -12.17
CA SER A 256 17.36 2.37 -13.03
C SER A 256 17.07 1.03 -12.36
N LEU A 257 16.70 0.03 -13.15
CA LEU A 257 16.53 -1.36 -12.74
C LEU A 257 17.24 -2.29 -13.74
N ASP A 258 18.27 -3.00 -13.26
CA ASP A 258 19.07 -3.98 -14.00
C ASP A 258 18.56 -5.42 -13.82
N ARG A 259 17.24 -5.56 -13.59
CA ARG A 259 16.51 -6.82 -13.40
C ARG A 259 15.18 -6.77 -14.14
N GLU A 260 14.57 -7.92 -14.40
CA GLU A 260 13.20 -7.93 -14.93
C GLU A 260 12.21 -7.46 -13.85
N PRO A 261 11.34 -6.47 -14.14
CA PRO A 261 10.42 -5.93 -13.14
C PRO A 261 9.35 -6.97 -12.77
N PRO A 262 8.80 -6.92 -11.54
CA PRO A 262 7.79 -7.87 -11.06
C PRO A 262 6.41 -7.56 -11.66
N LEU A 263 6.26 -7.80 -12.97
CA LEU A 263 5.04 -7.55 -13.75
C LEU A 263 4.46 -8.85 -14.33
N TYR A 264 4.73 -9.99 -13.70
CA TYR A 264 4.32 -11.34 -14.12
C TYR A 264 2.88 -11.68 -13.69
N TYR A 265 1.95 -10.74 -13.90
CA TYR A 265 0.54 -10.90 -13.54
C TYR A 265 -0.09 -12.14 -14.20
N ASP A 266 0.28 -12.44 -15.44
CA ASP A 266 -0.21 -13.61 -16.18
C ASP A 266 0.22 -14.94 -15.56
N LYS A 267 1.33 -14.95 -14.79
CA LYS A 267 1.87 -16.12 -14.09
C LYS A 267 1.22 -16.40 -12.74
N LEU A 268 0.44 -15.46 -12.20
CA LEU A 268 -0.31 -15.69 -10.96
C LEU A 268 -1.33 -16.82 -11.14
N GLY A 269 -1.41 -17.69 -10.13
CA GLY A 269 -2.29 -18.86 -10.10
C GLY A 269 -2.17 -19.60 -8.77
N GLU A 270 -2.61 -20.85 -8.73
CA GLU A 270 -2.52 -21.69 -7.53
C GLU A 270 -1.10 -21.79 -6.97
N GLY A 271 -0.97 -21.82 -5.65
CA GLY A 271 0.32 -21.87 -4.96
C GLY A 271 0.95 -20.50 -4.67
N PHE A 272 0.42 -19.42 -5.25
CA PHE A 272 0.82 -18.06 -4.91
C PHE A 272 0.11 -17.57 -3.64
N VAL A 273 0.88 -16.89 -2.80
CA VAL A 273 0.42 -16.23 -1.57
C VAL A 273 0.52 -14.72 -1.72
N VAL A 274 -0.28 -14.01 -0.93
CA VAL A 274 -0.28 -12.55 -0.85
C VAL A 274 0.35 -12.14 0.47
N LEU A 275 1.45 -11.40 0.40
CA LEU A 275 2.14 -10.83 1.55
C LEU A 275 1.97 -9.32 1.57
N VAL A 276 1.99 -8.71 2.75
CA VAL A 276 2.18 -7.27 2.92
C VAL A 276 3.37 -7.02 3.82
N THR A 277 4.12 -5.96 3.57
CA THR A 277 5.35 -5.65 4.34
C THR A 277 5.07 -5.11 5.74
N ARG A 278 3.90 -4.53 5.97
CA ARG A 278 3.43 -4.04 7.28
C ARG A 278 1.90 -3.86 7.27
N PRO A 279 1.24 -3.68 8.43
CA PRO A 279 -0.14 -3.22 8.50
C PRO A 279 -0.33 -1.88 7.77
N PHE A 280 -1.52 -1.66 7.19
CA PHE A 280 -1.86 -0.46 6.42
C PHE A 280 -3.05 0.29 7.03
N GLY A 281 -3.61 1.29 6.35
CA GLY A 281 -4.71 2.11 6.88
C GLY A 281 -4.23 3.36 7.62
N GLU A 282 -3.05 3.87 7.26
CA GLU A 282 -2.43 5.03 7.89
C GLU A 282 -3.32 6.29 7.83
N LEU A 283 -4.06 6.48 6.73
CA LEU A 283 -4.89 7.68 6.55
C LEU A 283 -6.06 7.76 7.53
N ALA A 284 -6.51 6.63 8.08
CA ALA A 284 -7.57 6.60 9.08
C ALA A 284 -7.21 7.43 10.32
N TYR A 285 -5.93 7.51 10.70
CA TYR A 285 -5.48 8.34 11.82
C TYR A 285 -5.67 9.83 11.54
N PHE A 286 -5.23 10.31 10.38
CA PHE A 286 -5.21 11.73 10.08
C PHE A 286 -6.60 12.30 9.78
N THR A 287 -7.43 11.55 9.04
CA THR A 287 -8.81 11.96 8.77
C THR A 287 -9.67 11.93 10.04
N THR A 288 -9.50 10.90 10.88
CA THR A 288 -10.17 10.83 12.19
C THR A 288 -9.71 11.97 13.09
N TYR A 289 -8.41 12.31 13.08
CA TYR A 289 -7.88 13.46 13.82
C TYR A 289 -8.58 14.76 13.44
N VAL A 290 -8.75 15.04 12.15
CA VAL A 290 -9.54 16.22 11.73
C VAL A 290 -10.97 16.12 12.23
N ALA A 291 -11.65 15.01 11.98
CA ALA A 291 -13.06 14.83 12.32
C ALA A 291 -13.35 15.07 13.82
N VAL A 292 -12.57 14.44 14.71
CA VAL A 292 -12.75 14.56 16.16
C VAL A 292 -12.35 15.94 16.71
N HIS A 293 -11.56 16.72 15.98
CA HIS A 293 -11.25 18.10 16.35
C HIS A 293 -12.21 19.13 15.75
N THR A 294 -13.01 18.73 14.75
CA THR A 294 -14.06 19.56 14.15
C THR A 294 -15.44 19.36 14.78
N ASP A 295 -15.70 18.21 15.41
CA ASP A 295 -17.01 17.84 15.97
C ASP A 295 -16.86 17.30 17.41
N GLU A 296 -17.43 18.04 18.38
CA GLU A 296 -17.36 17.69 19.80
C GLU A 296 -18.09 16.38 20.16
N ALA A 297 -19.15 16.02 19.43
CA ALA A 297 -19.86 14.76 19.65
C ALA A 297 -19.03 13.57 19.15
N LEU A 298 -18.37 13.71 17.99
CA LEU A 298 -17.41 12.70 17.53
C LEU A 298 -16.21 12.59 18.47
N MET A 299 -15.73 13.72 19.00
CA MET A 299 -14.64 13.76 19.97
C MET A 299 -14.94 12.92 21.22
N LYS A 300 -16.07 13.18 21.88
CA LYS A 300 -16.49 12.45 23.09
C LYS A 300 -16.65 10.97 22.82
N ARG A 301 -17.31 10.62 21.70
CA ARG A 301 -17.49 9.23 21.28
C ARG A 301 -16.16 8.53 21.03
N PHE A 302 -15.20 9.19 20.42
CA PHE A 302 -13.86 8.64 20.18
C PHE A 302 -13.12 8.34 21.49
N GLU A 303 -13.17 9.27 22.45
CA GLU A 303 -12.54 9.07 23.77
C GLU A 303 -13.21 7.94 24.58
N GLU A 304 -14.52 7.75 24.40
CA GLU A 304 -15.29 6.67 25.03
C GLU A 304 -15.06 5.29 24.39
N GLU A 305 -15.04 5.20 23.06
CA GLU A 305 -15.05 3.93 22.32
C GLU A 305 -13.65 3.47 21.88
N VAL A 306 -12.72 4.40 21.64
CA VAL A 306 -11.44 4.14 20.98
C VAL A 306 -10.27 4.31 21.94
N MET A 307 -9.95 5.56 22.30
CA MET A 307 -8.86 5.93 23.21
C MET A 307 -8.88 7.43 23.57
N PRO A 308 -8.26 7.85 24.69
CA PRO A 308 -8.07 9.27 25.01
C PRO A 308 -7.30 10.01 23.90
N LEU A 309 -7.63 11.28 23.67
CA LEU A 309 -7.03 12.04 22.56
C LEU A 309 -5.52 12.27 22.70
N ASP A 310 -4.98 12.37 23.92
CA ASP A 310 -3.54 12.50 24.11
C ASP A 310 -2.81 11.23 23.63
N GLN A 311 -3.35 10.05 23.93
CA GLN A 311 -2.84 8.78 23.41
C GLN A 311 -2.96 8.73 21.87
N PHE A 312 -4.07 9.22 21.33
CA PHE A 312 -4.28 9.23 19.88
C PHE A 312 -3.29 10.14 19.14
N GLU A 313 -2.98 11.32 19.69
CA GLU A 313 -1.95 12.20 19.13
C GLU A 313 -0.56 11.55 19.13
N GLU A 314 -0.22 10.81 20.20
CA GLU A 314 1.02 10.02 20.27
C GLU A 314 1.08 8.89 19.23
N GLU A 315 -0.01 8.12 19.07
CA GLU A 315 -0.09 7.06 18.07
C GLU A 315 -0.03 7.62 16.64
N LYS A 316 -0.76 8.71 16.36
CA LYS A 316 -0.73 9.42 15.06
C LYS A 316 0.69 9.84 14.71
N ARG A 317 1.44 10.40 15.68
CA ARG A 317 2.84 10.79 15.44
C ARG A 317 3.72 9.60 15.08
N ARG A 318 3.56 8.45 15.76
CA ARG A 318 4.29 7.21 15.41
C ARG A 318 3.94 6.73 14.01
N VAL A 319 2.67 6.81 13.61
CA VAL A 319 2.24 6.47 12.24
C VAL A 319 2.88 7.42 11.22
N LEU A 320 2.95 8.72 11.53
CA LEU A 320 3.62 9.70 10.66
C LEU A 320 5.12 9.40 10.51
N GLU A 321 5.82 9.00 11.57
CA GLU A 321 7.22 8.57 11.52
C GLU A 321 7.42 7.32 10.64
N VAL A 322 6.50 6.35 10.75
CA VAL A 322 6.48 5.15 9.89
C VAL A 322 6.25 5.52 8.42
N MET A 323 5.37 6.48 8.13
CA MET A 323 5.17 7.02 6.79
C MET A 323 6.34 7.88 6.29
N ALA A 324 7.12 8.49 7.18
CA ALA A 324 8.29 9.30 6.83
C ALA A 324 9.53 8.44 6.54
N THR A 325 9.45 7.13 6.76
CA THR A 325 10.54 6.19 6.48
C THR A 325 10.44 5.66 5.04
N PRO A 326 11.50 5.75 4.22
CA PRO A 326 11.48 5.22 2.87
C PRO A 326 11.50 3.68 2.88
N ASN A 327 10.73 3.06 1.99
CA ASN A 327 10.71 1.60 1.76
C ASN A 327 11.97 1.09 1.00
N LEU A 328 13.13 1.70 1.23
CA LEU A 328 14.37 1.39 0.51
C LEU A 328 14.84 -0.06 0.76
N GLU A 329 14.82 -0.51 2.02
CA GLU A 329 15.19 -1.90 2.36
C GLU A 329 14.17 -2.92 1.82
N VAL A 330 12.89 -2.55 1.75
CA VAL A 330 11.86 -3.37 1.10
C VAL A 330 12.18 -3.53 -0.39
N ALA A 331 12.54 -2.44 -1.08
CA ALA A 331 12.92 -2.47 -2.48
C ALA A 331 14.16 -3.34 -2.74
N ARG A 332 15.15 -3.28 -1.84
CA ARG A 332 16.35 -4.15 -1.89
C ARG A 332 15.98 -5.62 -1.77
N VAL A 333 15.10 -5.98 -0.83
CA VAL A 333 14.65 -7.36 -0.69
C VAL A 333 13.88 -7.79 -1.94
N ILE A 334 12.95 -6.99 -2.47
CA ILE A 334 12.22 -7.32 -3.70
C ILE A 334 13.19 -7.55 -4.85
N TYR A 335 14.17 -6.65 -5.03
CA TYR A 335 15.21 -6.73 -6.06
C TYR A 335 15.97 -8.06 -6.05
N GLU A 336 16.27 -8.62 -4.87
CA GLU A 336 17.00 -9.90 -4.75
C GLU A 336 16.20 -11.11 -5.29
N PHE A 337 14.88 -10.99 -5.41
CA PHE A 337 14.00 -12.03 -5.96
C PHE A 337 13.48 -11.66 -7.35
N LEU A 338 14.13 -10.73 -8.04
CA LEU A 338 13.81 -10.43 -9.43
C LEU A 338 14.71 -11.26 -10.37
N PRO A 339 14.16 -11.76 -11.50
CA PRO A 339 14.97 -12.45 -12.50
C PRO A 339 16.08 -11.53 -13.05
N ASP A 340 17.22 -12.12 -13.39
CA ASP A 340 18.23 -11.45 -14.22
C ASP A 340 17.63 -11.04 -15.58
N LEU A 341 18.21 -10.01 -16.22
CA LEU A 341 17.71 -9.54 -17.52
C LEU A 341 17.76 -10.67 -18.56
N GLY A 342 16.60 -10.95 -19.18
CA GLY A 342 16.42 -12.05 -20.12
C GLY A 342 16.32 -13.45 -19.51
N GLU A 343 16.42 -13.57 -18.18
CA GLU A 343 16.14 -14.82 -17.48
C GLU A 343 14.65 -15.16 -17.55
N ARG A 344 14.33 -16.46 -17.64
CA ARG A 344 12.93 -16.90 -17.57
C ARG A 344 12.44 -16.77 -16.12
N PHE A 345 11.22 -16.28 -15.97
CA PHE A 345 10.54 -16.28 -14.68
C PHE A 345 10.41 -17.71 -14.12
N ASP A 346 10.78 -17.88 -12.86
CA ASP A 346 10.63 -19.11 -12.07
C ASP A 346 9.81 -18.76 -10.83
N PRO A 347 8.58 -19.29 -10.69
CA PRO A 347 7.74 -18.99 -9.53
C PRO A 347 8.41 -19.40 -8.21
N GLU A 348 9.30 -20.38 -8.20
CA GLU A 348 9.97 -20.88 -6.99
C GLU A 348 11.26 -20.15 -6.62
N ALA A 349 11.65 -19.14 -7.42
CA ALA A 349 12.79 -18.28 -7.14
C ALA A 349 12.43 -16.79 -7.16
N HIS A 350 11.38 -16.41 -7.90
CA HIS A 350 11.09 -15.01 -8.24
C HIS A 350 9.76 -14.49 -7.71
N VAL A 351 9.74 -13.21 -7.37
CA VAL A 351 8.51 -12.46 -7.07
C VAL A 351 7.77 -12.17 -8.38
N ALA A 352 6.49 -12.52 -8.43
CA ALA A 352 5.69 -12.36 -9.66
C ALA A 352 5.16 -10.94 -9.82
N ALA A 353 4.53 -10.41 -8.77
CA ALA A 353 3.90 -9.10 -8.83
C ALA A 353 4.00 -8.36 -7.50
N THR A 354 4.09 -7.04 -7.59
CA THR A 354 4.08 -6.14 -6.44
C THR A 354 3.23 -4.91 -6.71
N ILE A 355 2.64 -4.36 -5.66
CA ILE A 355 1.82 -3.13 -5.71
C ILE A 355 1.92 -2.39 -4.39
N ASP A 356 1.89 -1.07 -4.41
CA ASP A 356 1.81 -0.26 -3.20
C ASP A 356 0.39 -0.28 -2.61
N VAL A 357 0.27 -0.28 -1.29
CA VAL A 357 -1.02 -0.18 -0.60
C VAL A 357 -1.22 1.27 -0.14
N SER A 358 -1.70 2.12 -1.04
CA SER A 358 -1.90 3.56 -0.79
C SER A 358 -3.39 3.97 -0.82
N GLY A 359 -3.76 4.93 -1.67
CA GLY A 359 -5.09 5.56 -1.70
C GLY A 359 -6.25 4.58 -1.86
N PRO A 360 -6.18 3.56 -2.73
CA PRO A 360 -7.24 2.57 -2.88
C PRO A 360 -7.35 1.56 -1.72
N GLY A 361 -6.44 1.57 -0.74
CA GLY A 361 -6.48 0.66 0.41
C GLY A 361 -6.56 -0.81 0.00
N ILE A 362 -7.51 -1.56 0.56
CA ILE A 362 -7.74 -2.98 0.26
C ILE A 362 -8.08 -3.26 -1.21
N PHE A 363 -8.51 -2.26 -1.99
CA PHE A 363 -8.89 -2.46 -3.38
C PHE A 363 -7.69 -2.70 -4.31
N VAL A 364 -6.45 -2.43 -3.89
CA VAL A 364 -5.25 -2.74 -4.69
C VAL A 364 -5.13 -4.25 -4.98
N PHE A 365 -5.57 -5.11 -4.05
CA PHE A 365 -5.58 -6.56 -4.26
C PHE A 365 -6.59 -6.97 -5.33
N LYS A 366 -7.70 -6.23 -5.43
CA LYS A 366 -8.70 -6.43 -6.50
C LYS A 366 -8.15 -5.99 -7.85
N GLU A 367 -7.44 -4.86 -7.90
CA GLU A 367 -6.79 -4.41 -9.14
C GLU A 367 -5.79 -5.43 -9.66
N VAL A 368 -4.97 -6.04 -8.78
CA VAL A 368 -4.08 -7.14 -9.16
C VAL A 368 -4.87 -8.38 -9.62
N ALA A 369 -5.93 -8.76 -8.92
CA ALA A 369 -6.77 -9.90 -9.27
C ALA A 369 -7.38 -9.76 -10.68
N GLU A 370 -8.01 -8.61 -10.96
CA GLU A 370 -8.60 -8.27 -12.26
C GLU A 370 -7.54 -8.29 -13.37
N ARG A 371 -6.38 -7.70 -13.10
CA ARG A 371 -5.30 -7.62 -14.08
C ARG A 371 -4.69 -8.99 -14.41
N ALA A 372 -4.56 -9.85 -13.42
CA ALA A 372 -3.98 -11.19 -13.59
C ALA A 372 -4.99 -12.24 -14.09
N GLY A 373 -6.28 -11.90 -14.13
CA GLY A 373 -7.35 -12.84 -14.45
C GLY A 373 -7.42 -13.98 -13.44
N VAL A 374 -7.30 -13.65 -12.15
CA VAL A 374 -7.31 -14.59 -11.03
C VAL A 374 -8.29 -14.13 -9.96
N ASP A 375 -8.76 -15.06 -9.15
CA ASP A 375 -9.48 -14.71 -7.92
C ASP A 375 -8.51 -14.75 -6.73
N VAL A 376 -8.61 -13.77 -5.83
CA VAL A 376 -7.72 -13.60 -4.67
C VAL A 376 -8.56 -13.69 -3.41
N ARG A 377 -8.12 -14.51 -2.44
CA ARG A 377 -8.72 -14.59 -1.12
C ARG A 377 -7.78 -14.04 -0.06
N LEU A 378 -8.22 -13.00 0.64
CA LEU A 378 -7.60 -12.50 1.86
C LEU A 378 -8.20 -13.22 3.08
N LEU A 379 -7.32 -13.64 3.98
CA LEU A 379 -7.63 -14.25 5.27
C LEU A 379 -7.54 -13.22 6.41
N ASP A 380 -6.76 -12.16 6.19
CA ASP A 380 -6.62 -11.05 7.10
C ASP A 380 -6.49 -9.72 6.35
N VAL A 381 -6.77 -8.63 7.06
CA VAL A 381 -6.61 -7.25 6.62
C VAL A 381 -5.91 -6.53 7.77
N PRO A 382 -4.57 -6.63 7.88
CA PRO A 382 -3.85 -6.06 9.00
C PRO A 382 -3.85 -4.53 8.88
N LEU A 383 -4.48 -3.87 9.85
CA LEU A 383 -4.55 -2.42 9.93
C LEU A 383 -3.67 -1.89 11.05
N MET A 384 -3.10 -0.70 10.88
CA MET A 384 -2.32 0.00 11.91
C MET A 384 -3.10 0.10 13.22
N SER A 385 -4.39 0.45 13.11
CA SER A 385 -5.35 0.31 14.20
C SER A 385 -6.73 -0.09 13.67
N PRO A 386 -7.17 -1.33 13.93
CA PRO A 386 -8.52 -1.76 13.62
C PRO A 386 -9.59 -0.91 14.31
N LYS A 387 -9.32 -0.38 15.51
CA LYS A 387 -10.28 0.45 16.26
C LYS A 387 -10.46 1.82 15.60
N VAL A 388 -9.38 2.51 15.25
CA VAL A 388 -9.44 3.81 14.56
C VAL A 388 -10.09 3.65 13.19
N SER A 389 -9.71 2.63 12.43
CA SER A 389 -10.28 2.37 11.10
C SER A 389 -11.78 2.04 11.18
N LYS A 390 -12.19 1.25 12.18
CA LYS A 390 -13.61 0.97 12.44
C LYS A 390 -14.36 2.24 12.80
N PHE A 391 -13.83 3.06 13.70
CA PHE A 391 -14.44 4.33 14.09
C PHE A 391 -14.61 5.26 12.87
N ALA A 392 -13.58 5.37 12.02
CA ALA A 392 -13.64 6.14 10.79
C ALA A 392 -14.75 5.67 9.84
N ALA A 393 -14.92 4.36 9.68
CA ALA A 393 -15.96 3.78 8.84
C ALA A 393 -17.37 3.93 9.44
N ASP A 394 -17.54 3.60 10.72
CA ASP A 394 -18.85 3.64 11.41
C ASP A 394 -19.41 5.07 11.48
N ASN A 395 -18.53 6.07 11.53
CA ASN A 395 -18.89 7.49 11.56
C ASN A 395 -18.84 8.17 10.17
N TYR A 396 -18.71 7.40 9.09
CA TYR A 396 -18.66 7.90 7.70
C TYR A 396 -17.58 8.98 7.46
N ILE A 397 -16.50 8.95 8.25
CA ILE A 397 -15.35 9.84 8.09
C ILE A 397 -14.62 9.50 6.79
N MET A 398 -14.56 8.20 6.45
CA MET A 398 -13.94 7.72 5.22
C MET A 398 -14.79 6.65 4.53
N PRO A 399 -14.90 6.65 3.19
CA PRO A 399 -15.58 5.59 2.43
C PRO A 399 -14.84 4.23 2.52
N ASP A 400 -13.51 4.29 2.60
CA ASP A 400 -12.60 3.17 2.81
C ASP A 400 -11.57 3.57 3.87
N ALA A 401 -11.70 3.01 5.08
CA ALA A 401 -10.80 3.27 6.20
C ALA A 401 -9.53 2.38 6.16
N THR A 402 -9.33 1.63 5.08
CA THR A 402 -8.11 0.84 4.85
C THR A 402 -7.08 1.58 3.98
N ALA A 403 -7.41 2.78 3.50
CA ALA A 403 -6.54 3.61 2.67
C ALA A 403 -5.26 4.05 3.42
N GLY A 404 -4.15 4.08 2.68
CA GLY A 404 -2.83 4.48 3.16
C GLY A 404 -2.20 5.60 2.31
N THR A 405 -0.99 6.02 2.69
CA THR A 405 -0.12 6.94 1.93
C THR A 405 1.32 6.62 2.30
N ASN A 406 2.21 6.53 1.29
CA ASN A 406 3.52 5.87 1.42
C ASN A 406 3.41 4.55 2.22
N GLY A 407 2.44 3.73 1.82
CA GLY A 407 1.95 2.60 2.61
C GLY A 407 2.80 1.34 2.50
N ALA A 408 2.24 0.23 2.94
CA ALA A 408 2.84 -1.10 2.78
C ALA A 408 3.04 -1.45 1.30
N VAL A 409 3.92 -2.41 1.02
CA VAL A 409 4.01 -3.04 -0.30
C VAL A 409 3.35 -4.42 -0.21
N ALA A 410 2.42 -4.68 -1.12
CA ALA A 410 1.85 -6.00 -1.32
C ALA A 410 2.70 -6.79 -2.32
N ILE A 411 3.01 -8.04 -1.99
CA ILE A 411 3.88 -8.93 -2.77
C ILE A 411 3.13 -10.23 -3.06
N PHE A 412 3.07 -10.60 -4.33
CA PHE A 412 2.54 -11.87 -4.80
C PHE A 412 3.70 -12.77 -5.18
N ALA A 413 3.89 -13.83 -4.40
CA ALA A 413 5.02 -14.74 -4.53
C ALA A 413 4.55 -16.19 -4.33
N HIS A 414 5.26 -17.15 -4.90
CA HIS A 414 4.94 -18.56 -4.65
C HIS A 414 5.25 -18.92 -3.20
N ARG A 415 4.42 -19.79 -2.60
CA ARG A 415 4.56 -20.21 -1.19
C ARG A 415 5.95 -20.76 -0.82
N LYS A 416 6.71 -21.28 -1.79
CA LYS A 416 8.06 -21.83 -1.56
C LYS A 416 9.12 -20.78 -1.22
N ILE A 417 8.95 -19.53 -1.66
CA ILE A 417 9.88 -18.42 -1.33
C ILE A 417 9.32 -17.47 -0.27
N ALA A 418 8.08 -17.69 0.19
CA ALA A 418 7.40 -16.81 1.12
C ALA A 418 8.15 -16.66 2.44
N ASP A 419 8.61 -17.75 3.05
CA ASP A 419 9.33 -17.72 4.33
C ASP A 419 10.65 -16.94 4.21
N GLN A 420 11.40 -17.16 3.13
CA GLN A 420 12.64 -16.45 2.87
C GLN A 420 12.41 -14.95 2.66
N LEU A 421 11.33 -14.58 1.96
CA LEU A 421 10.90 -13.19 1.78
C LEU A 421 10.53 -12.57 3.14
N LEU A 422 9.71 -13.23 3.95
CA LEU A 422 9.31 -12.76 5.28
C LEU A 422 10.54 -12.48 6.17
N ASP A 423 11.49 -13.42 6.24
CA ASP A 423 12.70 -13.31 7.06
C ASP A 423 13.59 -12.14 6.64
N LYS A 424 13.70 -11.88 5.33
CA LYS A 424 14.47 -10.76 4.79
C LYS A 424 13.74 -9.43 5.02
N LEU A 425 12.44 -9.38 4.74
CA LEU A 425 11.60 -8.20 4.95
C LEU A 425 11.52 -7.79 6.42
N ALA A 426 11.57 -8.75 7.36
CA ALA A 426 11.50 -8.47 8.79
C ALA A 426 12.68 -7.64 9.31
N LYS A 427 13.76 -7.52 8.53
CA LYS A 427 14.93 -6.69 8.84
C LYS A 427 14.74 -5.23 8.42
N ALA A 428 13.75 -4.93 7.58
CA ALA A 428 13.48 -3.58 7.13
C ALA A 428 12.87 -2.74 8.28
N PRO A 429 13.19 -1.44 8.38
CA PRO A 429 12.62 -0.56 9.39
C PRO A 429 11.08 -0.57 9.38
N HIS A 430 10.48 -0.68 10.56
CA HIS A 430 9.02 -0.71 10.77
C HIS A 430 8.26 -1.83 10.02
N ALA A 431 8.97 -2.77 9.39
CA ALA A 431 8.34 -3.89 8.71
C ALA A 431 7.78 -4.89 9.70
N ARG A 432 6.60 -5.42 9.37
CA ARG A 432 5.94 -6.53 10.04
C ARG A 432 5.34 -7.42 8.95
N PRO A 433 6.20 -8.07 8.16
CA PRO A 433 5.76 -8.74 6.95
C PRO A 433 4.86 -9.91 7.34
N THR A 434 3.72 -10.02 6.65
CA THR A 434 2.68 -10.99 6.99
C THR A 434 2.07 -11.56 5.72
N VAL A 435 1.88 -12.87 5.66
CA VAL A 435 1.03 -13.51 4.64
C VAL A 435 -0.42 -13.27 5.03
N ILE A 436 -1.17 -12.58 4.18
CA ILE A 436 -2.55 -12.17 4.46
C ILE A 436 -3.57 -12.89 3.60
N GLY A 437 -3.15 -13.68 2.61
CA GLY A 437 -4.04 -14.32 1.66
C GLY A 437 -3.33 -15.20 0.64
N TYR A 438 -4.08 -15.66 -0.36
CA TYR A 438 -3.58 -16.46 -1.47
C TYR A 438 -4.40 -16.25 -2.74
N VAL A 439 -3.83 -16.66 -3.86
CA VAL A 439 -4.49 -16.70 -5.16
C VAL A 439 -5.24 -18.04 -5.28
N GLU A 440 -6.57 -18.00 -5.49
CA GLU A 440 -7.39 -19.23 -5.58
C GLU A 440 -7.16 -19.98 -6.89
N GLY A 441 -6.84 -19.26 -7.96
CA GLY A 441 -6.69 -19.79 -9.32
C GLY A 441 -7.12 -18.77 -10.36
N LYS A 442 -7.20 -19.18 -11.63
CA LYS A 442 -7.74 -18.32 -12.69
C LYS A 442 -9.22 -18.02 -12.42
N GLY A 443 -9.63 -16.79 -12.70
CA GLY A 443 -10.94 -16.28 -12.29
C GLY A 443 -11.31 -14.95 -12.96
N GLU A 444 -12.34 -14.29 -12.43
CA GLU A 444 -12.92 -13.07 -13.00
C GLU A 444 -12.33 -11.79 -12.38
N GLY A 445 -11.32 -11.91 -11.51
CA GLY A 445 -10.77 -10.77 -10.77
C GLY A 445 -11.52 -10.47 -9.47
N LYS A 446 -12.07 -11.51 -8.83
CA LYS A 446 -12.76 -11.36 -7.54
C LYS A 446 -11.76 -11.21 -6.41
N LEU A 447 -12.08 -10.31 -5.49
CA LEU A 447 -11.39 -10.20 -4.21
C LEU A 447 -12.34 -10.69 -3.12
N ILE A 448 -12.00 -11.81 -2.49
CA ILE A 448 -12.74 -12.39 -1.38
C ILE A 448 -12.05 -11.98 -0.09
N VAL A 449 -12.78 -11.34 0.82
CA VAL A 449 -12.24 -10.82 2.08
C VAL A 449 -12.96 -11.46 3.27
N PRO A 450 -12.35 -11.44 4.48
CA PRO A 450 -13.04 -11.86 5.69
C PRO A 450 -14.24 -10.95 5.96
N ASP A 451 -15.36 -11.48 6.46
CA ASP A 451 -16.57 -10.68 6.76
C ASP A 451 -16.25 -9.46 7.65
N ARG A 452 -15.34 -9.62 8.62
CA ARG A 452 -14.89 -8.54 9.49
C ARG A 452 -14.21 -7.38 8.75
N ALA A 453 -13.69 -7.58 7.55
CA ALA A 453 -13.07 -6.50 6.76
C ALA A 453 -14.11 -5.51 6.22
N LEU A 454 -15.36 -5.96 6.00
CA LEU A 454 -16.44 -5.10 5.51
C LEU A 454 -16.78 -3.96 6.46
N GLN A 455 -16.50 -4.12 7.76
CA GLN A 455 -16.73 -3.08 8.77
C GLN A 455 -15.84 -1.85 8.58
N TYR A 456 -14.75 -1.95 7.81
CA TYR A 456 -13.83 -0.84 7.53
C TYR A 456 -14.19 -0.06 6.26
N ILE A 457 -15.19 -0.51 5.51
CA ILE A 457 -15.64 0.13 4.28
C ILE A 457 -17.01 0.72 4.58
N SER A 458 -17.18 2.04 4.66
CA SER A 458 -18.51 2.63 4.92
C SER A 458 -19.35 2.75 3.64
N SER A 459 -18.69 2.84 2.48
CA SER A 459 -19.36 2.98 1.19
C SER A 459 -19.99 1.67 0.72
N ARG A 460 -21.31 1.66 0.55
CA ARG A 460 -22.06 0.52 -0.02
C ARG A 460 -21.57 0.14 -1.42
N LYS A 461 -21.35 1.12 -2.30
CA LYS A 461 -20.84 0.90 -3.67
C LYS A 461 -19.47 0.22 -3.68
N LEU A 462 -18.62 0.54 -2.70
CA LEU A 462 -17.32 -0.13 -2.56
C LEU A 462 -17.45 -1.53 -1.98
N ARG A 463 -18.33 -1.75 -0.99
CA ARG A 463 -18.62 -3.08 -0.43
C ARG A 463 -19.11 -4.06 -1.49
N GLU A 464 -19.97 -3.63 -2.41
CA GLU A 464 -20.52 -4.47 -3.49
C GLU A 464 -19.43 -5.01 -4.45
N LYS A 465 -18.22 -4.43 -4.44
CA LYS A 465 -17.08 -4.90 -5.23
C LYS A 465 -16.27 -6.00 -4.54
N LEU A 466 -16.54 -6.29 -3.28
CA LEU A 466 -15.85 -7.30 -2.48
C LEU A 466 -16.74 -8.53 -2.35
N GLY A 467 -16.18 -9.71 -2.61
CA GLY A 467 -16.77 -10.96 -2.12
C GLY A 467 -16.51 -11.08 -0.63
N ALA A 468 -17.50 -11.53 0.14
CA ALA A 468 -17.34 -11.76 1.58
C ALA A 468 -17.51 -13.24 1.89
N ALA A 469 -16.63 -13.77 2.72
CA ALA A 469 -16.73 -15.13 3.20
C ALA A 469 -16.46 -15.17 4.71
N ALA A 470 -17.23 -16.01 5.40
CA ALA A 470 -17.00 -16.33 6.80
C ALA A 470 -15.61 -16.97 6.93
N VAL A 471 -14.68 -16.21 7.51
CA VAL A 471 -13.39 -16.72 7.95
C VAL A 471 -13.56 -17.03 9.44
N LEU A 472 -13.50 -18.31 9.81
CA LEU A 472 -13.42 -18.72 11.21
C LEU A 472 -12.23 -17.96 11.84
N GLY A 473 -12.53 -17.03 12.73
CA GLY A 473 -11.55 -16.17 13.38
C GLY A 473 -10.42 -17.02 13.97
N GLY A 474 -9.21 -16.83 13.46
CA GLY A 474 -8.05 -17.68 13.77
C GLY A 474 -7.30 -18.23 12.55
N LEU A 475 -7.79 -17.98 11.32
CA LEU A 475 -7.16 -18.40 10.06
C LEU A 475 -6.27 -17.33 9.39
N ALA A 476 -5.98 -16.21 10.05
CA ALA A 476 -4.97 -15.22 9.59
C ALA A 476 -3.52 -15.79 9.56
N ARG A 477 -3.35 -17.09 9.82
CA ARG A 477 -2.08 -17.84 9.83
C ARG A 477 -2.18 -19.17 9.06
N VAL A 478 -2.86 -19.20 7.91
CA VAL A 478 -2.96 -20.45 7.10
C VAL A 478 -1.68 -20.77 6.32
N VAL A 479 -0.61 -20.00 6.51
CA VAL A 479 0.75 -20.47 6.22
C VAL A 479 1.60 -20.35 7.49
N GLY A 480 1.14 -20.93 8.60
CA GLY A 480 2.01 -21.14 9.75
C GLY A 480 2.99 -22.28 9.47
N ARG A 481 4.25 -22.08 9.89
CA ARG A 481 5.28 -23.12 9.92
C ARG A 481 4.68 -24.39 10.51
N ARG A 482 4.65 -25.48 9.75
CA ARG A 482 4.24 -26.77 10.32
C ARG A 482 5.38 -27.28 11.18
N VAL A 483 5.07 -27.74 12.37
CA VAL A 483 6.04 -28.35 13.28
C VAL A 483 5.50 -29.66 13.82
N ARG A 484 6.42 -30.52 14.24
CA ARG A 484 6.14 -31.71 15.03
C ARG A 484 6.56 -31.45 16.47
N ALA A 485 5.63 -31.52 17.41
CA ALA A 485 5.98 -31.63 18.82
C ALA A 485 6.03 -33.10 19.24
N VAL A 486 7.07 -33.45 19.99
CA VAL A 486 7.16 -34.71 20.74
C VAL A 486 7.21 -34.34 22.22
N ALA A 487 6.13 -34.65 22.93
CA ALA A 487 5.94 -34.33 24.33
C ALA A 487 5.85 -35.60 25.19
N TYR A 488 6.62 -35.65 26.27
CA TYR A 488 6.52 -36.68 27.29
C TYR A 488 5.81 -36.11 28.51
N VAL A 489 4.68 -36.72 28.88
CA VAL A 489 3.83 -36.29 29.99
C VAL A 489 3.97 -37.25 31.15
N GLU A 490 4.37 -36.72 32.29
CA GLU A 490 4.58 -37.41 33.57
C GLU A 490 3.50 -36.99 34.59
N GLY A 491 3.14 -37.88 35.51
CA GLY A 491 2.15 -37.61 36.56
C GLY A 491 1.05 -38.66 36.64
N GLU A 492 -0.11 -38.29 37.19
CA GLU A 492 -1.30 -39.14 37.21
C GLU A 492 -2.02 -39.06 35.84
N VAL A 493 -1.40 -39.64 34.81
CA VAL A 493 -1.83 -39.50 33.40
C VAL A 493 -2.32 -40.80 32.76
N GLN A 494 -2.16 -41.95 33.41
CA GLN A 494 -2.70 -43.23 32.94
C GLN A 494 -3.91 -43.65 33.78
N GLY A 495 -4.93 -44.24 33.13
CA GLY A 495 -6.16 -44.68 33.80
C GLY A 495 -7.17 -43.56 34.15
N VAL A 496 -6.83 -42.30 33.90
CA VAL A 496 -7.63 -41.11 34.27
C VAL A 496 -8.33 -40.43 33.10
N GLY A 497 -8.35 -41.05 31.91
CA GLY A 497 -8.95 -40.43 30.72
C GLY A 497 -8.09 -39.37 30.02
N PHE A 498 -6.79 -39.30 30.31
CA PHE A 498 -5.86 -38.35 29.67
C PHE A 498 -5.87 -38.45 28.13
N ARG A 499 -5.60 -39.63 27.57
CA ARG A 499 -5.51 -39.86 26.12
C ARG A 499 -6.79 -39.45 25.34
N PRO A 500 -8.02 -39.83 25.74
CA PRO A 500 -9.22 -39.38 25.04
C PRO A 500 -9.44 -37.86 25.12
N ILE A 501 -9.12 -37.21 26.24
CA ILE A 501 -9.20 -35.75 26.37
C ILE A 501 -8.16 -35.06 25.47
N THR A 502 -6.92 -35.56 25.47
CA THR A 502 -5.83 -35.07 24.61
C THR A 502 -6.20 -35.19 23.13
N ARG A 503 -6.78 -36.33 22.70
CA ARG A 503 -7.28 -36.51 21.33
C ARG A 503 -8.37 -35.50 20.98
N ALA A 504 -9.33 -35.26 21.87
CA ALA A 504 -10.40 -34.29 21.64
C ALA A 504 -9.84 -32.86 21.47
N ARG A 505 -8.87 -32.47 22.31
CA ARG A 505 -8.18 -31.16 22.20
C ARG A 505 -7.40 -31.03 20.90
N ALA A 506 -6.64 -32.06 20.52
CA ALA A 506 -5.87 -32.06 19.28
C ALA A 506 -6.78 -31.93 18.05
N LYS A 507 -7.88 -32.70 18.00
CA LYS A 507 -8.89 -32.60 16.93
C LYS A 507 -9.56 -31.23 16.88
N ALA A 508 -9.89 -30.63 18.03
CA ALA A 508 -10.48 -29.30 18.07
C ALA A 508 -9.55 -28.22 17.49
N LEU A 509 -8.23 -28.44 17.56
CA LEU A 509 -7.20 -27.58 16.99
C LEU A 509 -6.80 -27.98 15.55
N GLY A 510 -7.38 -29.05 15.00
CA GLY A 510 -7.04 -29.56 13.66
C GLY A 510 -5.64 -30.14 13.56
N LEU A 511 -5.11 -30.72 14.64
CA LEU A 511 -3.81 -31.37 14.70
C LEU A 511 -3.93 -32.88 14.42
N VAL A 512 -2.91 -33.46 13.80
CA VAL A 512 -2.78 -34.92 13.57
C VAL A 512 -1.63 -35.49 14.41
N GLY A 513 -1.63 -36.79 14.68
CA GLY A 513 -0.60 -37.42 15.53
C GLY A 513 -1.14 -38.52 16.43
N TYR A 514 -0.59 -38.67 17.64
CA TYR A 514 -1.05 -39.69 18.59
C TYR A 514 -0.76 -39.38 20.06
N ALA A 515 -1.46 -40.07 20.97
CA ALA A 515 -1.14 -40.14 22.38
C ALA A 515 -1.02 -41.61 22.85
N LYS A 516 0.17 -42.03 23.28
CA LYS A 516 0.54 -43.42 23.59
C LYS A 516 0.98 -43.57 25.04
N ASN A 517 0.46 -44.57 25.76
CA ASN A 517 0.97 -44.92 27.08
C ASN A 517 2.35 -45.59 26.96
N LEU A 518 3.29 -45.16 27.79
CA LEU A 518 4.61 -45.78 27.92
C LEU A 518 4.63 -46.74 29.13
N PRO A 519 5.44 -47.82 29.09
CA PRO A 519 5.56 -48.78 30.19
C PRO A 519 6.09 -48.18 31.50
N ASP A 520 6.80 -47.06 31.42
CA ASP A 520 7.37 -46.32 32.56
C ASP A 520 6.34 -45.42 33.28
N GLY A 521 5.07 -45.50 32.89
CA GLY A 521 3.97 -44.72 33.47
C GLY A 521 3.71 -43.38 32.80
N ARG A 522 4.52 -42.97 31.82
CA ARG A 522 4.35 -41.71 31.09
C ARG A 522 3.37 -41.84 29.91
N VAL A 523 3.01 -40.71 29.31
CA VAL A 523 2.31 -40.67 28.03
C VAL A 523 3.17 -39.90 27.02
N GLU A 524 3.49 -40.53 25.91
CA GLU A 524 4.10 -39.87 24.75
C GLU A 524 3.00 -39.27 23.89
N VAL A 525 3.10 -37.98 23.59
CA VAL A 525 2.18 -37.26 22.71
C VAL A 525 2.98 -36.71 21.53
N VAL A 526 2.60 -37.12 20.32
CA VAL A 526 3.12 -36.55 19.07
C VAL A 526 2.00 -35.75 18.42
N ALA A 527 2.27 -34.51 18.07
CA ALA A 527 1.33 -33.65 17.36
C ALA A 527 2.03 -32.92 16.21
N GLU A 528 1.44 -33.00 15.02
CA GLU A 528 1.88 -32.29 13.84
C GLU A 528 0.79 -31.34 13.35
N GLY A 529 1.18 -30.12 13.02
CA GLY A 529 0.26 -29.08 12.55
C GLY A 529 0.91 -27.71 12.59
N ASP A 530 0.08 -26.67 12.51
CA ASP A 530 0.51 -25.27 12.66
C ASP A 530 1.25 -25.04 13.99
N GLU A 531 2.40 -24.37 13.95
CA GLU A 531 3.28 -24.17 15.12
C GLU A 531 2.57 -23.56 16.32
N GLU A 532 1.69 -22.58 16.12
CA GLU A 532 0.98 -21.96 17.24
C GLU A 532 -0.07 -22.88 17.81
N ARG A 533 -0.80 -23.60 16.96
CA ARG A 533 -1.76 -24.61 17.42
C ARG A 533 -1.06 -25.75 18.16
N VAL A 534 0.11 -26.17 17.69
CA VAL A 534 0.93 -27.19 18.36
C VAL A 534 1.45 -26.67 19.70
N ARG A 535 1.97 -25.44 19.78
CA ARG A 535 2.43 -24.84 21.04
C ARG A 535 1.29 -24.67 22.04
N LYS A 536 0.14 -24.12 21.59
CA LYS A 536 -1.08 -24.01 22.41
C LYS A 536 -1.57 -25.37 22.89
N PHE A 537 -1.56 -26.37 22.02
CA PHE A 537 -1.91 -27.74 22.38
C PHE A 537 -1.00 -28.29 23.48
N VAL A 538 0.31 -28.10 23.35
CA VAL A 538 1.32 -28.53 24.34
C VAL A 538 1.10 -27.83 25.68
N GLU A 539 0.85 -26.52 25.69
CA GLU A 539 0.54 -25.75 26.91
C GLU A 539 -0.73 -26.26 27.61
N GLU A 540 -1.72 -26.72 26.84
CA GLU A 540 -2.98 -27.23 27.37
C GLU A 540 -2.93 -28.69 27.81
N LEU A 541 -1.84 -29.45 27.56
CA LEU A 541 -1.78 -30.89 27.86
C LEU A 541 -2.08 -31.21 29.33
N CYS A 542 -1.51 -30.45 30.26
CA CYS A 542 -1.71 -30.66 31.70
C CYS A 542 -2.98 -30.01 32.28
N ARG A 543 -3.75 -29.27 31.46
CA ARG A 543 -4.93 -28.57 31.97
C ARG A 543 -5.98 -29.58 32.42
N GLY A 544 -6.28 -29.60 33.72
CA GLY A 544 -7.26 -30.51 34.33
C GLY A 544 -6.72 -31.86 34.79
N PHE A 545 -5.39 -32.03 34.88
CA PHE A 545 -4.75 -33.23 35.43
C PHE A 545 -3.82 -32.88 36.59
N GLU A 546 -3.95 -33.59 37.71
CA GLU A 546 -3.13 -33.36 38.90
C GLU A 546 -1.71 -33.94 38.73
N LYS A 547 -0.72 -33.27 39.33
CA LYS A 547 0.71 -33.67 39.32
C LYS A 547 1.28 -33.89 37.90
N CYS A 548 0.72 -33.21 36.90
CA CYS A 548 1.11 -33.33 35.51
C CYS A 548 2.33 -32.45 35.18
N ARG A 549 3.34 -33.02 34.51
CA ARG A 549 4.51 -32.30 33.96
C ARG A 549 4.73 -32.71 32.52
N VAL A 550 5.11 -31.75 31.69
CA VAL A 550 5.34 -31.94 30.25
C VAL A 550 6.77 -31.58 29.93
N THR A 551 7.48 -32.47 29.24
CA THR A 551 8.77 -32.18 28.59
C THR A 551 8.57 -32.28 27.08
N THR A 552 8.82 -31.19 26.35
CA THR A 552 8.55 -31.13 24.90
C THR A 552 9.79 -30.79 24.09
N SER A 553 9.92 -31.41 22.93
CA SER A 553 10.85 -31.02 21.87
C SER A 553 10.08 -30.72 20.58
N TYR A 554 10.60 -29.78 19.79
CA TYR A 554 10.02 -29.39 18.50
C TYR A 554 10.96 -29.81 17.36
N GLN A 555 10.39 -30.38 16.29
CA GLN A 555 11.09 -30.94 15.14
C GLN A 555 10.34 -30.57 13.85
N GLU A 556 10.97 -30.80 12.70
CA GLU A 556 10.29 -30.73 11.40
C GLU A 556 9.19 -31.81 11.29
N PRO A 557 8.08 -31.55 10.58
CA PRO A 557 7.01 -32.54 10.39
C PRO A 557 7.53 -33.78 9.65
N ALA A 558 7.22 -34.97 10.18
CA ALA A 558 7.56 -36.22 9.49
C ALA A 558 6.45 -36.65 8.51
N GLY A 559 5.22 -36.16 8.71
CA GLY A 559 4.05 -36.61 7.96
C GLY A 559 3.61 -38.03 8.36
N GLY A 560 2.62 -38.55 7.64
CA GLY A 560 2.13 -39.94 7.83
C GLY A 560 0.97 -40.11 8.81
N TYR A 561 0.41 -39.02 9.36
CA TYR A 561 -0.83 -39.04 10.14
C TYR A 561 -1.93 -38.28 9.39
N ASP A 562 -3.10 -38.90 9.28
CA ASP A 562 -4.35 -38.36 8.72
C ASP A 562 -5.41 -38.09 9.81
N ASP A 563 -5.20 -38.58 11.04
CA ASP A 563 -6.01 -38.30 12.22
C ASP A 563 -5.14 -38.22 13.48
N PHE A 564 -5.77 -37.97 14.63
CA PHE A 564 -5.17 -38.09 15.95
C PHE A 564 -5.56 -39.42 16.62
N TYR A 565 -4.55 -40.28 16.82
CA TYR A 565 -4.70 -41.66 17.25
C TYR A 565 -4.46 -41.85 18.76
N ILE A 566 -5.04 -42.92 19.32
CA ILE A 566 -4.75 -43.41 20.68
C ILE A 566 -4.35 -44.88 20.55
N PRO A 567 -3.08 -45.16 20.25
CA PRO A 567 -2.55 -46.52 20.19
C PRO A 567 -2.38 -47.16 21.57
#